data_AF-A0AAJ1B331-F1
#
_entry.id   AF-A0AAJ1B331-F1
#
_cell.length_a   1.000
_cell.length_b   1.000
_cell.length_c   1.000
_cell.angle_alpha   90.00
_cell.angle_beta   90.00
_cell.angle_gamma   90.00
#
_symmetry.space_group_name_H-M   'P 1'
#
loop_
_entity.id
_entity.type
_entity.pdbx_description
1 polymer ?
#
loop_
_entity_poly.entity_id
_entity_poly.type
_entity_poly.pdbx_seq_one_letter_code
_entity_poly.pdbx_strand_id
1 'polypeptide(L)' 'LGNVTEEEKEEIRQRIKEYKQLAPLVQTGLYYRLSNPVTDEVAAWEFVSEDGTRAMMQAVMTQIHGNMTGYA' A
#
# COMPACT_ATOMS: atom_id res chain seq x y z
N LEU A 1 -14.57 -16.92 12.34
CA LEU A 1 -14.60 -16.54 10.90
C LEU A 1 -16.02 -16.32 10.35
N GLY A 2 -17.08 -16.26 11.18
CA GLY A 2 -18.47 -16.16 10.71
C GLY A 2 -19.01 -14.76 10.41
N ASN A 3 -18.21 -13.69 10.53
CA ASN A 3 -18.68 -12.31 10.48
C ASN A 3 -18.17 -11.53 9.25
N VAL A 4 -17.86 -12.22 8.15
CA VAL A 4 -17.47 -11.57 6.89
C VAL A 4 -18.65 -11.67 5.93
N THR A 5 -19.16 -10.52 5.49
CA THR A 5 -20.23 -10.41 4.51
C THR A 5 -19.80 -10.97 3.15
N GLU A 6 -20.75 -11.29 2.27
CA GLU A 6 -20.40 -11.75 0.92
C GLU A 6 -19.68 -10.67 0.10
N GLU A 7 -19.99 -9.40 0.34
CA GLU A 7 -19.30 -8.27 -0.27
C GLU A 7 -17.82 -8.21 0.16
N GLU A 8 -17.55 -8.23 1.47
CA GLU A 8 -16.18 -8.25 1.98
C GLU A 8 -15.41 -9.51 1.51
N LYS A 9 -16.08 -10.66 1.38
CA LYS A 9 -15.45 -11.87 0.81
C LYS A 9 -15.04 -11.65 -0.64
N GLU A 10 -15.88 -10.99 -1.44
CA GLU A 10 -15.54 -10.69 -2.82
C GLU A 10 -14.38 -9.70 -2.91
N GLU A 11 -14.38 -8.67 -2.07
CA GLU A 11 -13.26 -7.73 -1.96
C GLU A 11 -11.95 -8.46 -1.59
N ILE A 12 -12.00 -9.38 -0.61
CA ILE A 12 -10.86 -10.21 -0.23
C ILE A 12 -10.35 -11.04 -1.42
N ARG A 13 -11.24 -11.65 -2.22
CA ARG A 13 -10.84 -12.42 -3.41
C ARG A 13 -10.12 -11.53 -4.44
N GLN A 14 -10.62 -10.31 -4.68
CA GLN A 14 -9.97 -9.37 -5.60
C GLN A 14 -8.61 -8.92 -5.08
N ARG A 15 -8.52 -8.54 -3.79
CA ARG A 15 -7.24 -8.16 -3.17
C ARG A 15 -6.20 -9.28 -3.20
N ILE A 16 -6.61 -10.54 -3.01
CA ILE A 16 -5.71 -11.70 -3.14
C ILE A 16 -5.19 -11.82 -4.59
N LYS A 17 -6.06 -11.64 -5.58
CA LYS A 17 -5.69 -11.72 -7.00
C LYS A 17 -4.69 -10.64 -7.38
N GLU A 18 -4.95 -9.40 -6.97
CA GLU A 18 -4.05 -8.25 -7.20
C GLU A 18 -2.70 -8.45 -6.51
N TYR A 19 -2.72 -8.84 -5.23
CA TYR A 19 -1.49 -9.10 -4.48
C TYR A 19 -0.64 -10.18 -5.16
N LYS A 20 -1.24 -11.27 -5.65
CA LYS A 20 -0.49 -12.33 -6.35
C LYS A 20 0.26 -11.84 -7.58
N GLN A 21 -0.22 -10.80 -8.26
CA GLN A 21 0.47 -10.19 -9.41
C GLN A 21 1.66 -9.31 -8.98
N LEU A 22 1.58 -8.75 -7.78
CA LEU A 22 2.59 -7.87 -7.20
C LEU A 22 3.57 -8.63 -6.29
N ALA A 23 3.21 -9.84 -5.84
CA ALA A 23 3.96 -10.63 -4.86
C ALA A 23 5.44 -10.81 -5.21
N PRO A 24 5.85 -11.08 -6.46
CA PRO A 24 7.27 -11.14 -6.80
C PRO A 24 8.01 -9.83 -6.48
N LEU A 25 7.42 -8.69 -6.86
CA LEU A 25 7.99 -7.37 -6.61
C LEU A 25 8.04 -7.04 -5.11
N VAL A 26 6.98 -7.37 -4.37
CA VAL A 26 6.93 -7.12 -2.91
C VAL A 26 7.91 -7.99 -2.14
N GLN A 27 8.14 -9.24 -2.57
CA GLN A 27 8.97 -10.19 -1.85
C GLN A 27 10.46 -10.07 -2.18
N THR A 28 10.81 -9.68 -3.41
CA THR A 28 12.21 -9.66 -3.87
C THR A 28 12.68 -8.32 -4.38
N GLY A 29 11.80 -7.32 -4.51
CA GLY A 29 12.17 -5.98 -4.94
C GLY A 29 12.99 -5.23 -3.89
N LEU A 30 13.71 -4.22 -4.36
CA LEU A 30 14.41 -3.25 -3.52
C LEU A 30 13.36 -2.44 -2.74
N TYR A 31 13.47 -2.45 -1.40
CA TYR A 31 12.54 -1.77 -0.51
C TYR A 31 13.07 -0.42 -0.06
N TYR A 32 12.24 0.61 -0.23
CA TYR A 32 12.54 1.99 0.20
C TYR A 32 11.45 2.50 1.13
N ARG A 33 11.86 3.03 2.29
CA ARG A 33 10.98 3.91 3.09
C ARG A 33 11.04 5.30 2.48
N LEU A 34 9.88 5.83 2.10
CA LEU A 34 9.77 7.16 1.50
C LEU A 34 9.45 8.23 2.54
N SER A 35 8.91 7.83 3.69
CA SER A 35 8.66 8.72 4.82
C SER A 35 8.89 8.01 6.16
N ASN A 36 8.95 8.80 7.23
CA ASN A 36 9.02 8.34 8.60
C ASN A 36 7.64 8.46 9.26
N PRO A 37 6.94 7.34 9.54
CA PRO A 37 5.57 7.38 10.07
C PRO A 37 5.46 7.96 11.49
N VAL A 38 6.59 8.18 12.19
CA VAL A 38 6.62 8.81 13.52
C VAL A 38 6.60 10.33 13.43
N THR A 39 7.22 10.91 12.39
CA THR A 39 7.38 12.37 12.25
C THR A 39 6.52 12.95 11.14
N ASP A 40 6.17 12.14 10.14
CA ASP A 40 5.53 12.59 8.91
C ASP A 40 4.05 12.19 8.91
N GLU A 41 3.21 12.96 8.23
CA GLU A 41 1.75 12.76 8.20
C GLU A 41 1.33 11.50 7.44
N VAL A 42 2.19 11.03 6.54
CA VAL A 42 1.98 9.86 5.69
C VAL A 42 3.05 8.83 5.99
N ALA A 43 2.66 7.56 6.11
CA ALA A 43 3.54 6.41 6.02
C ALA A 43 3.62 5.96 4.56
N ALA A 44 4.75 6.16 3.90
CA ALA A 44 4.96 5.83 2.50
C ALA A 44 6.18 4.92 2.31
N TRP A 45 6.04 3.95 1.40
CA TRP A 45 7.10 3.03 1.03
C TRP A 45 6.93 2.54 -0.40
N GLU A 46 8.01 2.01 -0.96
CA GLU A 46 8.06 1.53 -2.33
C GLU A 46 8.86 0.23 -2.44
N PHE A 47 8.45 -0.62 -3.38
CA PHE A 47 9.22 -1.75 -3.89
C PHE A 47 9.54 -1.53 -5.36
N VAL A 48 10.81 -1.69 -5.75
CA VAL A 48 11.29 -1.53 -7.13
C VAL A 48 12.01 -2.80 -7.59
N SER A 49 11.80 -3.24 -8.83
CA SER A 49 12.57 -4.35 -9.40
C SER A 49 14.04 -3.95 -9.54
N GLU A 50 14.97 -4.92 -9.46
CA GLU A 50 16.41 -4.62 -9.55
C GLU A 50 16.81 -3.92 -10.85
N ASP A 51 16.08 -4.18 -11.94
CA ASP A 51 16.26 -3.54 -13.24
C ASP A 51 15.55 -2.18 -13.38
N GLY A 52 14.83 -1.73 -12.35
CA GLY A 52 14.10 -0.48 -12.32
C GLY A 52 12.85 -0.40 -13.21
N THR A 53 12.44 -1.49 -13.86
CA THR A 53 11.34 -1.48 -14.84
C THR A 53 9.95 -1.54 -14.22
N ARG A 54 9.85 -1.97 -12.95
CA ARG A 54 8.58 -2.08 -12.21
C ARG A 54 8.73 -1.49 -10.82
N ALA A 55 7.72 -0.73 -10.42
CA ALA A 55 7.63 -0.14 -9.10
C ALA A 55 6.22 -0.29 -8.52
N MET A 56 6.13 -0.38 -7.20
CA MET A 56 4.89 -0.39 -6.44
C MET A 56 5.07 0.47 -5.19
N MET A 57 4.38 1.60 -5.16
CA MET A 57 4.37 2.53 -4.03
C MET A 57 3.07 2.40 -3.24
N GLN A 58 3.15 2.48 -1.92
CA GLN A 58 2.00 2.60 -1.03
C GLN A 58 2.17 3.79 -0.10
N ALA A 59 1.07 4.47 0.18
CA ALA A 59 1.02 5.61 1.08
C ALA A 59 -0.25 5.51 1.94
N VAL A 60 -0.10 5.68 3.25
CA VAL A 60 -1.18 5.65 4.23
C VAL A 60 -1.10 6.91 5.09
N MET A 61 -2.15 7.72 5.10
CA MET A 61 -2.26 8.85 6.01
C MET A 61 -2.41 8.33 7.45
N THR A 62 -1.50 8.73 8.35
CA THR A 62 -1.46 8.23 9.73
C THR A 62 -2.13 9.18 10.73
N GLN A 63 -2.33 10.44 10.36
CA GLN A 63 -2.98 11.46 11.18
C GLN A 63 -4.28 11.95 10.53
N ILE A 64 -5.38 11.94 11.28
CA ILE A 64 -6.66 12.48 10.82
C ILE A 64 -6.68 13.98 11.11
N HIS A 65 -6.28 14.78 10.13
CA HIS A 65 -6.49 16.23 10.19
C HIS A 65 -7.89 16.57 9.64
N GLY A 66 -8.78 17.07 10.50
CA GLY A 66 -10.04 17.66 10.04
C GLY A 66 -9.76 18.87 9.15
N ASN A 67 -10.44 18.96 8.00
CA ASN A 67 -10.26 20.02 6.99
C ASN A 67 -8.84 20.10 6.39
N MET A 68 -8.27 18.96 5.97
CA MET A 68 -7.09 18.97 5.11
C MET A 68 -7.40 19.75 3.83
N THR A 69 -6.89 20.97 3.72
CA THR A 69 -6.95 21.75 2.48
C THR A 69 -5.99 21.07 1.52
N GLY A 70 -6.53 20.30 0.58
CA GLY A 70 -5.74 19.70 -0.49
C GLY A 70 -5.09 20.80 -1.31
N TYR A 71 -3.82 21.09 -1.05
CA TYR A 71 -3.00 21.81 -2.01
C TYR A 71 -2.47 20.77 -2.99
N ALA A 72 -3.13 20.73 -4.14
CA ALA A 72 -2.61 20.14 -5.37
C ALA A 72 -1.40 20.94 -5.89
#